data_AF-A0A2M7W788-F1
#
_entry.id   AF-A0A2M7W788-F1
#
_cell.length_a   1.000
_cell.length_b   1.000
_cell.length_c   1.000
_cell.angle_alpha   90.00
_cell.angle_beta   90.00
_cell.angle_gamma   90.00
#
_symmetry.space_group_name_H-M   'P 1'
#
loop_
_entity.id
_entity.type
_entity.pdbx_description
1 polymer ?
#
loop_
_entity_poly.entity_id
_entity_poly.type
_entity_poly.pdbx_seq_one_letter_code
_entity_poly.pdbx_strand_id
1 'polypeptide(L)'
;MNMTMKMSKRLPLVFLILVVGVLGLGLVRSKYQSFKTQQADDQKLCSLTARPTDEREKAVAAIRDFLEMPTAEVEYECNNAFYSEEEDRLITAKGETYTAGMMYFVVDPATNYVQKDYDYSSNYSQEEVEQIAKGFIAKHPSAIGNIDLQ
;
A
#
# COMPACT_ATOMS: atom_id res chain seq x y z
N MET A 1 44.85 -54.72 11.77
CA MET A 1 44.73 -54.02 10.47
C MET A 1 43.77 -52.86 10.67
N ASN A 2 44.28 -51.62 10.72
CA ASN A 2 43.44 -50.42 10.82
C ASN A 2 43.31 -49.81 9.42
N MET A 3 42.10 -49.82 8.87
CA MET A 3 41.77 -49.20 7.60
C MET A 3 41.27 -47.77 7.87
N THR A 4 42.12 -46.78 7.66
CA THR A 4 41.75 -45.36 7.73
C THR A 4 41.09 -44.94 6.43
N MET A 5 39.75 -44.84 6.43
CA MET A 5 39.00 -44.25 5.31
C MET A 5 39.28 -42.74 5.22
N LYS A 6 39.92 -42.30 4.14
CA LYS A 6 39.96 -40.89 3.74
C LYS A 6 38.59 -40.48 3.22
N MET A 7 37.77 -39.86 4.06
CA MET A 7 36.54 -39.21 3.59
C MET A 7 36.88 -38.04 2.66
N SER A 8 36.39 -38.11 1.42
CA SER A 8 36.51 -37.06 0.43
C SER A 8 35.68 -35.85 0.85
N LYS A 9 36.35 -34.73 1.17
CA LYS A 9 35.75 -33.47 1.63
C LYS A 9 34.76 -32.82 0.66
N ARG A 10 34.61 -33.34 -0.56
CA ARG A 10 33.68 -32.82 -1.59
C ARG A 10 32.23 -33.30 -1.40
N LEU A 11 32.03 -34.46 -0.79
CA LEU A 11 30.71 -35.05 -0.59
C LEU A 11 29.77 -34.24 0.34
N PRO A 12 30.23 -33.69 1.49
CA PRO A 12 29.36 -32.90 2.36
C PRO A 12 28.96 -31.54 1.75
N LEU A 13 29.82 -30.95 0.91
CA LEU A 13 29.53 -29.66 0.28
C LEU A 13 28.41 -29.75 -0.76
N VAL A 14 28.40 -30.83 -1.56
CA VAL A 14 27.36 -31.08 -2.56
C VAL A 14 26.01 -31.34 -1.90
N PHE A 15 26.00 -32.09 -0.80
CA PHE A 15 24.78 -32.31 0.00
C PHE A 15 24.24 -31.00 0.58
N LEU A 16 25.11 -30.13 1.10
CA LEU A 16 24.69 -28.85 1.67
C LEU A 16 24.06 -27.93 0.60
N ILE A 17 24.64 -27.87 -0.60
CA ILE A 17 24.10 -27.08 -1.72
C ILE A 17 22.73 -27.62 -2.17
N LEU A 18 22.57 -28.96 -2.27
CA LEU A 18 21.29 -29.58 -2.62
C LEU A 18 20.21 -29.30 -1.57
N VAL A 19 20.54 -29.41 -0.28
CA VAL A 19 19.59 -29.13 0.81
C VAL A 19 19.15 -27.67 0.81
N VAL A 20 20.10 -26.72 0.65
CA VAL A 20 19.77 -25.28 0.57
C VAL A 20 18.97 -24.95 -0.69
N GLY A 21 19.29 -25.57 -1.83
CA GLY A 21 18.57 -25.36 -3.09
C GLY A 21 17.12 -25.85 -3.02
N VAL A 22 16.88 -27.03 -2.44
CA VAL A 22 15.53 -27.61 -2.30
C VAL A 22 14.70 -26.84 -1.26
N LEU A 23 15.29 -26.49 -0.11
CA LEU A 23 14.60 -25.69 0.92
C LEU A 23 14.30 -24.27 0.42
N GLY A 24 15.24 -23.64 -0.29
CA GLY A 24 15.07 -22.32 -0.90
C GLY A 24 13.95 -22.30 -1.96
N LEU A 25 13.94 -23.28 -2.87
CA LEU A 25 12.85 -23.40 -3.86
C LEU A 25 11.49 -23.64 -3.19
N GLY A 26 11.45 -24.45 -2.13
CA GLY A 26 10.23 -24.74 -1.37
C GLY A 26 9.62 -23.47 -0.75
N LEU A 27 10.45 -22.64 -0.10
CA LEU A 27 10.01 -21.37 0.50
C LEU A 27 9.53 -20.36 -0.54
N VAL A 28 10.23 -20.24 -1.67
CA VAL A 28 9.82 -19.34 -2.77
C VAL A 28 8.49 -19.78 -3.36
N ARG A 29 8.31 -21.08 -3.62
CA ARG A 29 7.05 -21.62 -4.14
C ARG A 29 5.89 -21.44 -3.16
N SER A 30 6.14 -21.65 -1.85
CA SER A 30 5.15 -21.43 -0.80
C SER A 30 4.71 -19.96 -0.73
N LYS A 31 5.65 -19.01 -0.76
CA LYS A 31 5.30 -17.58 -0.78
C LYS A 31 4.54 -17.18 -2.05
N TYR A 32 4.99 -17.69 -3.20
CA TYR A 32 4.31 -17.42 -4.48
C TYR A 32 2.88 -17.96 -4.52
N GLN A 33 2.65 -19.16 -3.97
CA GLN A 33 1.30 -19.72 -3.86
C GLN A 33 0.43 -18.92 -2.90
N SER A 34 0.96 -18.53 -1.72
CA SER A 34 0.24 -17.67 -0.77
C SER A 34 -0.18 -16.34 -1.39
N PHE A 35 0.72 -15.70 -2.15
CA PHE A 35 0.45 -14.45 -2.85
C PHE A 35 -0.67 -14.59 -3.90
N LYS A 36 -0.64 -15.68 -4.69
CA LYS A 36 -1.70 -15.93 -5.67
C LYS A 36 -3.06 -16.19 -5.03
N THR A 37 -3.11 -16.92 -3.92
CA THR A 37 -4.35 -17.17 -3.20
C THR A 37 -4.92 -15.85 -2.67
N GLN A 38 -4.08 -15.01 -2.06
CA GLN A 38 -4.50 -13.70 -1.56
C GLN A 38 -5.07 -12.81 -2.69
N GLN A 39 -4.39 -12.73 -3.84
CA GLN A 39 -4.88 -11.94 -4.98
C GLN A 39 -6.23 -12.43 -5.53
N ALA A 40 -6.48 -13.75 -5.51
CA ALA A 40 -7.76 -14.31 -5.95
C ALA A 40 -8.89 -14.03 -4.95
N ASP A 41 -8.59 -14.07 -3.66
CA ASP A 41 -9.54 -13.73 -2.60
C ASP A 41 -9.88 -12.24 -2.64
N ASP A 42 -8.89 -11.36 -2.85
CA ASP A 42 -9.09 -9.91 -3.03
C ASP A 42 -9.99 -9.62 -4.24
N GLN A 43 -9.75 -10.26 -5.39
CA GLN A 43 -10.59 -10.06 -6.58
C GLN A 43 -12.05 -10.49 -6.34
N LYS A 44 -12.25 -11.59 -5.61
CA LYS A 44 -13.58 -12.05 -5.24
C LYS A 44 -14.24 -11.08 -4.25
N LEU A 45 -13.48 -10.58 -3.29
CA LEU A 45 -13.92 -9.58 -2.31
C LEU A 45 -14.41 -8.31 -3.02
N CYS A 46 -13.63 -7.80 -3.97
CA CYS A 46 -13.96 -6.66 -4.79
C CYS A 46 -15.25 -6.83 -5.57
N SER A 47 -15.48 -8.02 -6.13
CA SER A 47 -16.73 -8.29 -6.85
C SER A 47 -17.97 -8.23 -5.95
N LEU A 48 -17.80 -8.37 -4.63
CA LEU A 48 -18.88 -8.37 -3.65
C LEU A 48 -19.08 -7.00 -2.98
N THR A 49 -18.02 -6.20 -2.85
CA THR A 49 -18.04 -5.00 -2.00
C THR A 49 -17.72 -3.69 -2.72
N ALA A 50 -17.17 -3.74 -3.94
CA ALA A 50 -16.91 -2.53 -4.70
C ALA A 50 -18.22 -1.88 -5.15
N ARG A 51 -18.27 -0.55 -5.11
CA ARG A 51 -19.40 0.20 -5.67
C ARG A 51 -19.48 0.04 -7.20
N PRO A 52 -20.68 0.19 -7.76
CA PRO A 52 -20.87 0.32 -9.20
C PRO A 52 -19.93 1.37 -9.81
N THR A 53 -19.50 1.14 -11.06
CA THR A 53 -18.52 2.01 -11.74
C THR A 53 -18.98 3.46 -11.82
N ASP A 54 -20.27 3.71 -12.07
CA ASP A 54 -20.85 5.05 -12.12
C ASP A 54 -20.82 5.78 -10.77
N GLU A 55 -20.88 5.05 -9.65
CA GLU A 55 -20.67 5.63 -8.32
C GLU A 55 -19.20 5.91 -8.04
N ARG A 56 -18.29 5.04 -8.48
CA ARG A 56 -16.84 5.25 -8.35
C ARG A 56 -16.34 6.43 -9.19
N GLU A 57 -16.95 6.70 -10.35
CA GLU A 57 -16.64 7.90 -11.15
C GLU A 57 -16.91 9.21 -10.38
N LYS A 58 -17.84 9.21 -9.42
CA LYS A 58 -18.06 10.38 -8.55
C LYS A 58 -16.87 10.61 -7.60
N ALA A 59 -16.28 9.54 -7.07
CA ALA A 59 -15.06 9.63 -6.27
C ALA A 59 -13.87 10.07 -7.12
N VAL A 60 -13.74 9.54 -8.34
CA VAL A 60 -12.72 9.98 -9.31
C VAL A 60 -12.85 11.47 -9.62
N ALA A 61 -14.08 11.96 -9.86
CA ALA A 61 -14.34 13.37 -10.07
C ALA A 61 -13.95 14.22 -8.85
N ALA A 62 -14.28 13.77 -7.64
CA ALA A 62 -13.91 14.45 -6.40
C ALA A 62 -12.39 14.53 -6.21
N ILE A 63 -11.65 13.46 -6.54
CA ILE A 63 -10.17 13.46 -6.49
C ILE A 63 -9.59 14.44 -7.52
N ARG A 64 -10.11 14.44 -8.75
CA ARG A 64 -9.67 15.37 -9.81
C ARG A 64 -9.91 16.84 -9.43
N ASP A 65 -11.08 17.13 -8.86
CA ASP A 65 -11.43 18.45 -8.34
C ASP A 65 -10.50 18.85 -7.19
N PHE A 66 -10.28 17.94 -6.24
CA PHE A 66 -9.37 18.13 -5.12
C PHE A 66 -7.92 18.42 -5.55
N LEU A 67 -7.47 17.78 -6.63
CA LEU A 67 -6.15 18.01 -7.21
C LEU A 67 -6.09 19.24 -8.10
N GLU A 68 -7.22 19.88 -8.40
CA GLU A 68 -7.35 20.92 -9.44
C GLU A 68 -6.81 20.45 -10.81
N MET A 69 -6.88 19.13 -11.06
CA MET A 69 -6.35 18.47 -12.26
C MET A 69 -7.45 17.61 -12.90
N PRO A 70 -8.27 18.17 -13.81
CA PRO A 70 -9.43 17.46 -14.38
C PRO A 70 -9.06 16.26 -15.24
N THR A 71 -7.81 16.17 -15.71
CA THR A 71 -7.31 15.07 -16.54
C THR A 71 -6.44 14.08 -15.77
N ALA A 72 -6.40 14.15 -14.44
CA ALA A 72 -5.63 13.20 -13.64
C ALA A 72 -6.10 11.77 -13.92
N GLU A 73 -5.15 10.87 -14.15
CA GLU A 73 -5.39 9.43 -14.18
C GLU A 73 -5.55 8.96 -12.74
N VAL A 74 -6.76 8.52 -12.40
CA VAL A 74 -7.13 8.08 -11.07
C VAL A 74 -7.58 6.63 -11.18
N GLU A 75 -6.91 5.75 -10.46
CA GLU A 75 -7.21 4.31 -10.44
C GLU A 75 -7.85 3.92 -9.12
N TYR A 76 -8.87 3.07 -9.19
CA TYR A 76 -9.50 2.50 -7.99
C TYR A 76 -8.69 1.30 -7.51
N GLU A 77 -8.30 1.34 -6.24
CA GLU A 77 -7.63 0.24 -5.57
C GLU A 77 -8.61 -0.43 -4.59
N CYS A 78 -8.98 -1.66 -4.94
CA CYS A 78 -9.87 -2.43 -4.12
C CYS A 78 -9.10 -3.21 -3.05
N ASN A 79 -8.93 -2.57 -1.88
CA ASN A 79 -7.99 -3.05 -0.87
C ASN A 79 -8.67 -3.41 0.46
N ASN A 80 -9.92 -2.98 0.64
CA ASN A 80 -10.58 -2.99 1.95
C ASN A 80 -12.04 -3.42 1.81
N ALA A 81 -12.37 -4.67 2.11
CA ALA A 81 -13.73 -5.00 2.55
C ALA A 81 -13.72 -5.28 4.05
N PHE A 82 -14.78 -4.84 4.71
CA PHE A 82 -14.95 -5.09 6.14
C PHE A 82 -15.97 -6.20 6.32
N TYR A 83 -15.60 -7.23 7.07
CA TYR A 83 -16.57 -8.18 7.59
C TYR A 83 -17.22 -7.57 8.83
N SER A 84 -18.54 -7.44 8.84
CA SER A 84 -19.28 -7.03 10.04
C SER A 84 -19.63 -8.29 10.84
N GLU A 85 -19.08 -8.41 12.04
CA GLU A 85 -19.46 -9.49 12.97
C GLU A 85 -20.91 -9.35 13.46
N GLU A 86 -21.41 -8.12 13.54
CA GLU A 86 -22.79 -7.84 13.96
C GLU A 86 -23.82 -8.25 12.89
N GLU A 87 -23.49 -8.00 11.61
CA GLU A 87 -24.38 -8.32 10.49
C GLU A 87 -24.08 -9.68 9.85
N ASP A 88 -23.05 -10.38 10.33
CA ASP A 88 -22.52 -11.65 9.82
C ASP A 88 -22.37 -11.66 8.28
N ARG A 89 -21.88 -10.54 7.73
CA ARG A 89 -21.71 -10.36 6.29
C ARG A 89 -20.60 -9.37 5.95
N LEU A 90 -20.13 -9.45 4.71
CA LEU A 90 -19.32 -8.40 4.12
C LEU A 90 -20.17 -7.13 3.95
N ILE A 91 -19.66 -6.02 4.46
CA ILE A 91 -20.24 -4.70 4.30
C ILE A 91 -19.37 -3.83 3.41
N THR A 92 -19.98 -2.82 2.80
CA THR A 92 -19.28 -1.84 1.97
C THR A 92 -18.11 -1.23 2.75
N ALA A 93 -17.01 -0.99 2.04
CA ALA A 93 -15.82 -0.38 2.62
C ALA A 93 -16.17 0.93 3.34
N LYS A 94 -15.64 1.16 4.54
CA LYS A 94 -15.77 2.47 5.21
C LYS A 94 -15.01 3.59 4.48
N GLY A 95 -14.08 3.21 3.60
CA GLY A 95 -13.35 4.10 2.71
C GLY A 95 -12.88 3.34 1.48
N GLU A 96 -12.94 3.98 0.33
CA GLU A 96 -12.42 3.47 -0.94
C GLU A 96 -11.04 4.06 -1.21
N THR A 97 -10.09 3.21 -1.59
CA THR A 97 -8.73 3.66 -1.92
C THR A 97 -8.61 3.95 -3.41
N TYR A 98 -7.94 5.03 -3.73
CA TYR A 98 -7.62 5.42 -5.10
C TYR A 98 -6.17 5.89 -5.19
N THR A 99 -5.56 5.73 -6.36
CA THR A 99 -4.24 6.29 -6.67
C THR A 99 -4.33 7.33 -7.77
N ALA A 100 -3.51 8.36 -7.68
CA ALA A 100 -3.21 9.26 -8.80
C ALA A 100 -1.69 9.50 -8.83
N GLY A 101 -1.00 8.89 -9.78
CA GLY A 101 0.46 8.86 -9.80
C GLY A 101 1.04 8.17 -8.54
N MET A 102 1.74 8.92 -7.69
CA MET A 102 2.33 8.40 -6.43
C MET A 102 1.48 8.71 -5.19
N MET A 103 0.31 9.35 -5.37
CA MET A 103 -0.55 9.77 -4.27
C MET A 103 -1.64 8.73 -4.01
N TYR A 104 -1.91 8.45 -2.75
CA TYR A 104 -3.04 7.65 -2.29
C TYR A 104 -4.14 8.55 -1.75
N PHE A 105 -5.38 8.22 -2.08
CA PHE A 105 -6.58 8.90 -1.59
C PHE A 105 -7.51 7.88 -0.96
N VAL A 106 -8.04 8.21 0.21
CA VAL A 106 -9.15 7.47 0.80
C VAL A 106 -10.40 8.32 0.62
N VAL A 107 -11.42 7.78 -0.02
CA VAL A 107 -12.68 8.47 -0.28
C VAL A 107 -13.78 7.83 0.55
N ASP A 108 -14.53 8.63 1.29
CA ASP A 108 -15.77 8.16 1.93
C ASP A 108 -16.82 7.86 0.85
N PRO A 109 -17.27 6.60 0.67
CA PRO A 109 -18.21 6.25 -0.38
C PRO A 109 -19.61 6.82 -0.17
N ALA A 110 -19.99 7.22 1.04
CA ALA A 110 -21.30 7.82 1.31
C ALA A 110 -21.36 9.29 0.85
N THR A 111 -20.25 10.02 0.99
CA THR A 111 -20.20 11.47 0.74
C THR A 111 -19.35 11.86 -0.47
N ASN A 112 -18.52 10.95 -0.98
CA ASN A 112 -17.41 11.20 -1.90
C ASN A 112 -16.40 12.23 -1.38
N TYR A 113 -16.35 12.43 -0.06
CA TYR A 113 -15.35 13.28 0.56
C TYR A 113 -13.97 12.61 0.48
N VAL A 114 -13.01 13.33 -0.08
CA VAL A 114 -11.60 12.91 -0.14
C VAL A 114 -10.98 13.12 1.24
N GLN A 115 -10.76 12.04 1.97
CA GLN A 115 -10.07 12.06 3.26
C GLN A 115 -8.58 12.29 3.00
N LYS A 116 -8.05 13.35 3.61
CA LYS A 116 -6.62 13.61 3.63
C LYS A 116 -5.99 12.74 4.71
N ASP A 117 -5.32 11.67 4.31
CA ASP A 117 -4.39 10.98 5.20
C ASP A 117 -3.09 11.78 5.20
N TYR A 118 -3.07 12.84 6.00
CA TYR A 118 -1.79 13.44 6.35
C TYR A 118 -1.07 12.48 7.29
N ASP A 119 0.24 12.31 7.13
CA ASP A 119 1.11 11.87 8.22
C ASP A 119 1.04 12.94 9.34
N TYR A 120 -0.10 12.98 10.04
CA TYR A 120 -0.26 13.77 11.24
C TYR A 120 0.53 13.03 12.32
N SER A 121 1.81 13.38 12.41
CA SER A 121 2.60 13.06 13.57
C SER A 121 1.97 13.80 14.75
N SER A 122 1.23 13.07 15.60
CA SER A 122 0.69 13.59 16.86
C SER A 122 1.77 14.05 17.85
N ASN A 123 3.05 13.98 17.46
CA ASN A 123 4.17 14.52 18.19
C ASN A 123 4.23 16.06 18.19
N TYR A 124 3.54 16.71 17.26
CA TYR A 124 3.59 18.17 17.09
C TYR A 124 2.18 18.78 17.07
N SER A 125 2.00 19.88 17.79
CA SER A 125 0.80 20.71 17.68
C SER A 125 0.73 21.41 16.32
N GLN A 126 -0.44 21.96 15.98
CA GLN A 126 -0.62 22.71 14.73
C GLN A 126 0.34 23.91 14.64
N GLU A 127 0.54 24.61 15.76
CA GLU A 127 1.48 25.73 15.86
C GLU A 127 2.92 25.27 15.61
N GLU A 128 3.32 24.12 16.14
CA GLU A 128 4.66 23.57 15.93
C GLU A 128 4.89 23.21 14.46
N VAL A 129 3.89 22.59 13.81
CA VAL A 129 3.95 22.29 12.37
C VAL A 129 4.07 23.56 11.54
N GLU A 130 3.32 24.62 11.90
CA GLU A 130 3.39 25.90 11.20
C GLU A 130 4.78 26.53 11.31
N GLN A 131 5.39 26.50 12.50
CA GLN A 131 6.75 27.02 12.70
C GLN A 131 7.80 26.21 11.94
N ILE A 132 7.67 24.88 11.91
CA ILE A 132 8.56 24.01 11.13
C ILE A 132 8.45 24.33 9.63
N ALA A 133 7.23 24.47 9.12
CA ALA A 133 6.98 24.81 7.72
C ALA A 133 7.55 26.19 7.36
N LYS A 134 7.28 27.22 8.18
CA LYS A 134 7.85 28.57 8.00
C LYS A 134 9.37 28.54 8.01
N GLY A 135 9.97 27.80 8.94
CA GLY A 135 11.42 27.64 9.04
C GLY A 135 12.04 26.91 7.84
N PHE A 136 11.37 25.90 7.29
CA PHE A 136 11.81 25.19 6.09
C PHE A 136 11.79 26.13 4.87
N ILE A 137 10.67 26.81 4.63
CA ILE A 137 10.53 27.73 3.49
C ILE A 137 11.59 28.83 3.55
N ALA A 138 11.80 29.45 4.71
CA ALA A 138 12.82 30.49 4.89
C ALA A 138 14.26 29.99 4.63
N LYS A 139 14.55 28.72 4.89
CA LYS A 139 15.88 28.12 4.70
C LYS A 139 16.14 27.62 3.28
N HIS A 140 15.09 27.43 2.47
CA HIS A 140 15.19 26.82 1.14
C HIS A 140 14.67 27.72 -0.01
N PRO A 141 14.98 29.03 -0.05
CA PRO A 141 14.47 29.94 -1.08
C PRO A 141 14.97 29.59 -2.49
N SER A 142 16.13 28.95 -2.60
CA SER A 142 16.70 28.51 -3.87
C SER A 142 15.93 27.35 -4.51
N ALA A 143 15.23 26.54 -3.72
CA ALA A 143 14.48 25.38 -4.20
C ALA A 143 12.98 25.67 -4.40
N ILE A 144 12.43 26.55 -3.57
CA ILE A 144 10.97 26.76 -3.48
C ILE A 144 10.57 28.17 -3.97
N GLY A 145 11.55 29.04 -4.22
CA GLY A 145 11.32 30.46 -4.51
C GLY A 145 11.12 31.28 -3.23
N ASN A 146 11.11 32.61 -3.38
CA ASN A 146 10.82 33.52 -2.27
C ASN A 146 9.31 33.62 -2.07
N ILE A 147 8.79 32.80 -1.16
CA ILE A 147 7.39 32.85 -0.72
C ILE A 147 7.31 33.81 0.47
N ASP A 148 6.42 34.80 0.39
CA ASP A 148 6.11 35.69 1.52
C ASP A 148 5.13 35.01 2.47
N LEU A 149 5.50 34.94 3.75
CA LEU A 149 4.78 34.21 4.80
C LEU A 149 4.23 35.24 5.81
N GLN A 150 3.29 36.07 5.38
CA GLN A 150 2.57 37.02 6.25
C GLN A 150 1.57 36.31 7.16
#